data_AF-A0AAE3CCT8-F1
#
_entry.id   AF-A0AAE3CCT8-F1
#
_cell.length_a   1.000
_cell.length_b   1.000
_cell.length_c   1.000
_cell.angle_alpha   90.00
_cell.angle_beta   90.00
_cell.angle_gamma   90.00
#
_symmetry.space_group_name_H-M   'P 1'
#
loop_
_entity.id
_entity.type
_entity.pdbx_description
1 polymer ?
#
loop_
_entity_poly.entity_id
_entity_poly.type
_entity_poly.pdbx_seq_one_letter_code
_entity_poly.pdbx_strand_id
1 'polypeptide(L)'
;MIMMSLLVYDVKGDGEIDNIDQLDKSILSSDRVLIVIAENNKKIYLWKGKNSPVRKKFVGARKAAALRTEYGFGYKVVAMDESDEEADFLALIGMKPSKASKPISTPVEKASITVTPPTPEPELAPIAVEPTPEPEPKVVVKSQPRPKVTVAQPEPNILSEDEIMTRLDKIEVPQGFVRELVISGHSLYAVKESKTSIFGKESIERKLVRVNPPEGIFLAEDFIPRVLVENGVVQAVEFLKESPDIDYSSIEPLKEEMVAHLRDLVGAFKREKEKG
;
A
#
# COMPACT_ATOMS: atom_id res chain seq x y z
N MET A 1 32.06 -10.79 0.54
CA MET A 1 31.67 -9.38 0.77
C MET A 1 30.32 -9.21 0.10
N ILE A 2 29.23 -9.23 0.88
CA ILE A 2 27.87 -9.14 0.33
C ILE A 2 27.69 -7.70 -0.12
N MET A 3 27.49 -7.46 -1.43
CA MET A 3 27.18 -6.14 -1.94
C MET A 3 25.84 -5.70 -1.32
N MET A 4 25.87 -4.62 -0.55
CA MET A 4 24.67 -3.95 -0.05
C MET A 4 24.03 -3.21 -1.24
N SER A 5 22.90 -3.71 -1.74
CA SER A 5 22.07 -2.97 -2.68
C SER A 5 21.29 -1.90 -1.91
N LEU A 6 21.77 -0.65 -2.04
CA LEU A 6 21.14 0.54 -1.52
C LEU A 6 20.80 1.45 -2.69
N LEU A 7 19.57 1.94 -2.73
CA LEU A 7 19.16 2.99 -3.67
C LEU A 7 18.86 4.24 -2.86
N VAL A 8 19.41 5.37 -3.29
CA VAL A 8 19.25 6.66 -2.62
C VAL A 8 18.62 7.64 -3.60
N TYR A 9 17.65 8.39 -3.11
CA TYR A 9 17.01 9.46 -3.85
C TYR A 9 17.02 10.76 -3.05
N ASP A 10 17.34 11.88 -3.71
CA ASP A 10 17.12 13.23 -3.18
C ASP A 10 15.80 13.78 -3.72
N VAL A 11 14.92 14.17 -2.81
CA VAL A 11 13.63 14.74 -3.16
C VAL A 11 13.82 16.19 -3.53
N LYS A 12 13.30 16.63 -4.66
CA LYS A 12 13.32 18.03 -5.09
C LYS A 12 12.06 18.78 -4.67
N GLY A 13 12.12 20.11 -4.68
CA GLY A 13 11.02 20.97 -4.23
C GLY A 13 9.84 21.03 -5.22
N ASP A 14 10.08 20.65 -6.47
CA ASP A 14 9.12 20.58 -7.58
C ASP A 14 8.28 19.30 -7.57
N GLY A 15 8.74 18.23 -6.91
CA GLY A 15 8.06 16.94 -6.89
C GLY A 15 8.88 15.79 -7.48
N GLU A 16 10.03 16.08 -8.07
CA GLU A 16 10.92 15.07 -8.66
C GLU A 16 11.84 14.41 -7.63
N ILE A 17 12.41 13.27 -7.99
CA ILE A 17 13.41 12.56 -7.18
C ILE A 17 14.63 12.26 -8.05
N ASP A 18 15.82 12.64 -7.57
CA ASP A 18 17.09 12.37 -8.25
C ASP A 18 17.79 11.18 -7.60
N ASN A 19 18.26 10.23 -8.40
CA ASN A 19 19.06 9.13 -7.88
C ASN A 19 20.46 9.62 -7.47
N ILE A 20 20.94 9.15 -6.32
CA ILE A 20 22.31 9.40 -5.84
C ILE A 20 23.04 8.06 -5.77
N ASP A 21 24.23 8.02 -6.37
CA ASP A 21 25.02 6.80 -6.52
C ASP A 21 25.53 6.22 -5.19
N GLN A 22 25.72 7.05 -4.15
CA GLN A 22 26.29 6.63 -2.87
C GLN A 22 25.60 7.28 -1.67
N LEU A 23 25.33 6.47 -0.64
CA LEU A 23 24.88 6.92 0.66
C LEU A 23 26.08 7.14 1.58
N ASP A 24 26.46 8.39 1.80
CA ASP A 24 27.50 8.76 2.76
C ASP A 24 27.04 9.91 3.67
N LYS A 25 27.84 10.24 4.69
CA LYS A 25 27.48 11.29 5.64
C LYS A 25 27.40 12.68 4.98
N SER A 26 28.12 12.92 3.88
CA SER A 26 28.15 14.23 3.26
C SER A 26 26.82 14.61 2.59
N ILE A 27 26.03 13.64 2.16
CA ILE A 27 24.73 13.90 1.53
C ILE A 27 23.59 14.19 2.54
N LEU A 28 23.78 13.87 3.82
CA LEU A 28 22.84 14.16 4.92
C LEU A 28 22.90 15.65 5.31
N SER A 29 22.44 16.52 4.42
CA SER A 29 22.40 17.97 4.61
C SER A 29 21.04 18.43 5.16
N SER A 30 21.02 19.35 6.11
CA SER A 30 19.80 19.77 6.83
C SER A 30 18.69 20.37 5.94
N ASP A 31 19.00 20.77 4.70
CA ASP A 31 18.07 21.31 3.70
C ASP A 31 17.49 20.22 2.77
N ARG A 32 17.95 18.97 2.89
CA ARG A 32 17.55 17.85 2.03
C ARG A 32 16.49 16.96 2.67
N VAL A 33 15.82 16.21 1.80
CA VAL A 33 14.93 15.12 2.18
C VAL A 33 15.35 13.95 1.30
N LEU A 34 15.76 12.85 1.93
CA LEU A 34 16.31 11.70 1.23
C LEU A 34 15.41 10.49 1.42
N ILE A 35 15.29 9.67 0.37
CA ILE A 35 14.66 8.36 0.43
C ILE A 35 15.74 7.32 0.21
N VAL A 36 15.91 6.39 1.15
CA VAL A 36 16.89 5.31 1.06
C VAL A 36 16.17 3.97 1.08
N ILE A 37 16.32 3.19 0.02
CA ILE A 37 15.76 1.84 -0.07
C ILE A 37 16.85 0.84 0.29
N ALA A 38 16.63 0.14 1.41
CA ALA A 38 17.51 -0.89 1.92
C ALA A 38 16.88 -2.27 1.66
N GLU A 39 17.39 -2.98 0.65
CA GLU A 39 16.81 -4.25 0.23
C GLU A 39 17.03 -5.38 1.24
N ASN A 40 18.11 -5.27 2.04
CA ASN A 40 18.56 -6.27 3.01
C ASN A 40 17.60 -6.43 4.19
N ASN A 41 17.02 -5.33 4.67
CA ASN A 41 16.08 -5.32 5.79
C ASN A 41 14.66 -4.93 5.38
N LYS A 42 14.43 -4.77 4.07
CA LYS A 42 13.15 -4.37 3.48
C LYS A 42 12.63 -3.08 4.13
N LYS A 43 13.50 -2.09 4.33
CA LYS A 43 13.12 -0.76 4.83
C LYS A 43 13.30 0.31 3.74
N ILE A 44 12.37 1.26 3.71
CA ILE A 44 12.46 2.49 2.94
C ILE A 44 12.58 3.61 3.96
N TYR A 45 13.77 4.14 4.15
CA TYR A 45 14.00 5.24 5.08
C TYR A 45 13.67 6.57 4.42
N LEU A 46 12.90 7.40 5.11
CA LEU A 46 12.67 8.79 4.75
C LEU A 46 13.41 9.67 5.76
N TRP A 47 14.58 10.18 5.36
CA TRP A 47 15.37 11.08 6.19
C TRP A 47 14.99 12.54 5.89
N LYS A 48 14.65 13.31 6.93
CA LYS A 48 14.17 14.69 6.81
C LYS A 48 15.16 15.65 7.47
N GLY A 49 15.83 16.46 6.66
CA GLY A 49 16.68 17.53 7.15
C GLY A 49 15.87 18.56 7.94
N LYS A 50 16.45 19.07 9.03
CA LYS A 50 15.80 20.00 9.96
C LYS A 50 15.33 21.28 9.28
N ASN A 51 16.13 21.82 8.36
CA ASN A 51 15.90 23.05 7.62
C ASN A 51 15.18 22.84 6.28
N SER A 52 14.83 21.60 5.92
CA SER A 52 14.13 21.33 4.66
C SER A 52 12.68 21.86 4.70
N PRO A 53 12.17 22.46 3.60
CA PRO A 53 10.83 23.01 3.57
C PRO A 53 9.75 21.96 3.84
N VAL A 54 8.68 22.36 4.53
CA VAL A 54 7.53 21.50 4.84
C VAL A 54 6.98 20.80 3.60
N ARG A 55 6.81 21.54 2.49
CA ARG A 55 6.36 20.99 1.20
C ARG A 55 7.27 19.86 0.70
N LYS A 56 8.59 20.01 0.81
CA LYS A 56 9.59 19.02 0.39
C LYS A 56 9.48 17.73 1.22
N LYS A 57 9.24 17.85 2.54
CA LYS A 57 8.99 16.72 3.44
C LYS A 57 7.71 15.96 3.08
N PHE A 58 6.62 16.68 2.76
CA PHE A 58 5.37 16.06 2.32
C PHE A 58 5.51 15.33 0.98
N VAL A 59 6.22 15.93 0.01
CA VAL A 59 6.55 15.27 -1.26
C VAL A 59 7.34 14.00 -1.01
N GLY A 60 8.37 14.06 -0.16
CA GLY A 60 9.18 12.89 0.19
C GLY A 60 8.37 11.77 0.83
N ALA A 61 7.44 12.09 1.75
CA ALA A 61 6.55 11.11 2.36
C ALA A 61 5.66 10.41 1.32
N ARG A 62 5.08 11.17 0.38
CA ARG A 62 4.27 10.60 -0.72
C ARG A 62 5.10 9.71 -1.63
N LYS A 63 6.31 10.13 -2.00
CA LYS A 63 7.22 9.33 -2.84
C LYS A 63 7.68 8.05 -2.13
N ALA A 64 8.00 8.12 -0.83
CA ALA A 64 8.35 6.94 -0.05
C ALA A 64 7.17 5.95 0.07
N ALA A 65 5.94 6.45 0.20
CA ALA A 65 4.73 5.63 0.17
C ALA A 65 4.52 4.96 -1.20
N ALA A 66 4.69 5.70 -2.30
CA ALA A 66 4.60 5.15 -3.66
C ALA A 66 5.66 4.07 -3.91
N LEU A 67 6.93 4.33 -3.54
CA LEU A 67 8.01 3.34 -3.64
C LEU A 67 7.74 2.09 -2.81
N ARG A 68 7.10 2.21 -1.65
CA ARG A 68 6.67 1.04 -0.87
C ARG A 68 5.68 0.16 -1.66
N THR A 69 4.74 0.79 -2.36
CA THR A 69 3.77 0.07 -3.22
C THR A 69 4.48 -0.66 -4.36
N GLU A 70 5.47 -0.03 -5.00
CA GLU A 70 6.25 -0.62 -6.09
C GLU A 70 7.11 -1.81 -5.63
N TYR A 71 7.80 -1.68 -4.50
CA TYR A 71 8.70 -2.72 -3.98
C TYR A 71 7.98 -3.86 -3.25
N GLY A 72 6.68 -3.69 -2.98
CA GLY A 72 5.79 -4.72 -2.44
C GLY A 72 5.68 -4.76 -0.91
N PHE A 73 4.68 -5.51 -0.44
CA PHE A 73 4.20 -5.52 0.95
C PHE A 73 5.25 -5.86 2.03
N GLY A 74 6.38 -6.47 1.64
CA GLY A 74 7.49 -6.75 2.56
C GLY A 74 8.26 -5.51 3.01
N TYR A 75 8.14 -4.38 2.31
CA TYR A 75 8.84 -3.15 2.64
C TYR A 75 8.09 -2.27 3.67
N LYS A 76 8.86 -1.70 4.60
CA LYS A 76 8.37 -0.76 5.63
C LYS A 76 8.98 0.62 5.45
N VAL A 77 8.14 1.66 5.43
CA VAL A 77 8.61 3.05 5.45
C VAL A 77 8.96 3.45 6.88
N VAL A 78 10.16 3.96 7.09
CA VAL A 78 10.66 4.46 8.37
C VAL A 78 11.03 5.92 8.19
N ALA A 79 10.22 6.82 8.73
CA ALA A 79 10.50 8.25 8.68
C ALA A 79 11.34 8.66 9.89
N MET A 80 12.40 9.43 9.66
CA MET A 80 13.28 9.96 10.70
C MET A 80 13.63 11.42 10.40
N ASP A 81 13.74 12.20 11.47
CA ASP A 81 14.24 13.56 11.40
C ASP A 81 15.75 13.58 11.65
N GLU A 82 16.43 14.60 11.12
CA GLU A 82 17.84 14.85 11.43
C GLU A 82 18.07 14.86 12.94
N SER A 83 19.10 14.12 13.40
CA SER A 83 19.43 13.87 14.83
C SER A 83 18.53 12.87 15.57
N ASP A 84 17.56 12.24 14.90
CA ASP A 84 16.71 11.15 15.44
C ASP A 84 16.84 9.87 14.58
N GLU A 85 18.05 9.61 14.07
CA GLU A 85 18.30 8.47 13.19
C GLU A 85 18.34 7.12 13.94
N GLU A 86 17.62 6.12 13.42
CA GLU A 86 17.65 4.76 13.97
C GLU A 86 19.05 4.11 13.83
N ALA A 87 19.40 3.25 14.79
CA ALA A 87 20.67 2.52 14.77
C ALA A 87 20.87 1.70 13.48
N ASP A 88 19.79 1.13 12.92
CA ASP A 88 19.84 0.39 11.66
C ASP A 88 20.22 1.29 10.48
N PHE A 89 19.72 2.54 10.46
CA PHE A 89 20.07 3.50 9.42
C PHE A 89 21.52 3.98 9.58
N LEU A 90 21.96 4.25 10.81
CA LEU A 90 23.34 4.62 11.11
C LEU A 90 24.34 3.52 10.66
N ALA A 91 23.97 2.25 10.81
CA ALA A 91 24.77 1.13 10.34
C ALA A 91 24.87 1.08 8.80
N LEU A 92 23.83 1.49 8.07
CA LEU A 92 23.85 1.56 6.60
C LEU A 92 24.80 2.65 6.08
N ILE A 93 24.95 3.76 6.81
CA ILE A 93 25.84 4.88 6.46
C ILE A 93 27.27 4.73 7.04
N GLY A 94 27.60 3.56 7.59
CA GLY A 94 28.92 3.26 8.14
C GLY A 94 29.23 3.95 9.47
N MET A 95 28.23 4.47 10.19
CA MET A 95 28.40 5.10 11.50
C MET A 95 28.15 4.10 12.64
N LYS A 96 28.97 4.19 13.69
CA LYS A 96 28.72 3.44 14.92
C LYS A 96 27.56 4.10 15.67
N PRO A 97 26.55 3.36 16.15
CA PRO A 97 25.49 3.94 16.95
C PRO A 97 26.08 4.61 18.19
N SER A 98 25.87 5.92 18.34
CA SER A 98 26.24 6.64 19.54
C SER A 98 25.35 6.15 20.69
N LYS A 99 25.98 5.74 21.80
CA LYS A 99 25.28 5.20 22.98
C LYS A 99 24.40 6.28 23.62
N ALA A 100 23.12 6.30 23.23
CA ALA A 100 22.02 6.81 24.04
C ALA A 100 20.70 6.11 23.63
N SER A 101 20.74 4.79 23.47
CA SER A 101 19.53 3.99 23.23
C SER A 101 18.85 3.65 24.56
N LYS A 102 17.63 4.17 24.75
CA LYS A 102 16.66 3.55 25.67
C LYS A 102 16.28 2.17 25.10
N PRO A 103 16.13 1.13 25.93
CA PRO A 103 15.81 -0.21 25.48
C PRO A 103 14.35 -0.32 25.01
N ILE A 104 14.16 -1.17 24.01
CA ILE A 104 12.86 -1.64 23.51
C ILE A 104 12.20 -2.51 24.59
N SER A 105 10.97 -2.17 25.00
CA SER A 105 10.03 -3.12 25.60
C SER A 105 8.57 -2.68 25.43
N THR A 106 7.80 -3.56 24.76
CA THR A 106 6.34 -3.83 24.91
C THR A 106 5.29 -2.81 24.43
N PRO A 107 4.08 -3.30 24.06
CA PRO A 107 3.09 -2.59 23.24
C PRO A 107 2.26 -1.60 24.05
N VAL A 108 2.13 -0.37 23.54
CA VAL A 108 1.24 0.64 24.13
C VAL A 108 -0.13 0.58 23.45
N GLU A 109 -1.02 -0.02 24.20
CA GLU A 109 -2.46 0.14 24.24
C GLU A 109 -2.94 1.61 24.10
N LYS A 110 -4.07 1.77 23.39
CA LYS A 110 -5.00 2.91 23.31
C LYS A 110 -4.63 4.18 24.10
N ALA A 111 -4.46 5.29 23.37
CA ALA A 111 -4.95 6.59 23.82
C ALA A 111 -5.42 7.43 22.63
N SER A 112 -6.71 7.77 22.68
CA SER A 112 -7.42 8.68 21.80
C SER A 112 -6.82 10.09 21.89
N ILE A 113 -6.42 10.68 20.76
CA ILE A 113 -6.09 12.11 20.70
C ILE A 113 -7.39 12.87 20.46
N THR A 114 -7.93 13.42 21.55
CA THR A 114 -9.04 14.38 21.50
C THR A 114 -8.49 15.71 21.02
N VAL A 115 -9.02 16.21 19.91
CA VAL A 115 -8.73 17.54 19.36
C VAL A 115 -9.42 18.59 20.24
N THR A 116 -8.66 19.48 20.88
CA THR A 116 -9.19 20.73 21.42
C THR A 116 -8.74 21.90 20.54
N PRO A 117 -9.67 22.67 19.94
CA PRO A 117 -9.36 23.97 19.35
C PRO A 117 -9.27 25.06 20.44
N PRO A 118 -8.43 26.12 20.26
CA PRO A 118 -8.39 27.25 21.17
C PRO A 118 -9.47 28.26 20.78
N THR A 119 -10.17 28.85 21.76
CA THR A 119 -10.93 30.09 21.57
C THR A 119 -10.87 30.88 22.87
N PRO A 120 -10.55 32.18 22.83
CA PRO A 120 -10.36 33.01 24.02
C PRO A 120 -11.70 33.48 24.58
N GLU A 121 -11.76 33.51 25.91
CA GLU A 121 -12.83 34.08 26.73
C GLU A 121 -12.80 35.62 26.71
N PRO A 122 -13.98 36.26 26.77
CA PRO A 122 -14.13 37.37 27.70
C PRO A 122 -15.40 37.30 28.55
N GLU A 123 -15.20 37.33 29.88
CA GLU A 123 -16.03 37.92 30.95
C GLU A 123 -16.63 39.30 30.54
N LEU A 124 -17.80 39.84 30.94
CA LEU A 124 -18.79 39.66 32.03
C LEU A 124 -20.11 40.36 31.62
N ALA A 125 -21.27 39.89 32.08
CA ALA A 125 -22.24 40.67 32.89
C ALA A 125 -23.50 39.84 33.23
N PRO A 126 -24.11 40.02 34.43
CA PRO A 126 -25.18 39.17 34.93
C PRO A 126 -26.57 39.73 34.59
N ILE A 127 -27.49 38.89 34.12
CA ILE A 127 -28.91 39.26 33.98
C ILE A 127 -29.81 38.17 34.55
N ALA A 128 -30.50 38.58 35.62
CA ALA A 128 -31.82 38.23 36.12
C ALA A 128 -32.34 36.78 35.98
N VAL A 129 -32.61 36.20 37.15
CA VAL A 129 -33.39 34.99 37.42
C VAL A 129 -34.87 35.21 37.03
N GLU A 130 -35.42 34.29 36.25
CA GLU A 130 -36.87 34.03 36.18
C GLU A 130 -37.15 32.51 36.27
N PRO A 131 -38.35 32.11 36.72
CA PRO A 131 -38.53 30.93 37.55
C PRO A 131 -38.79 29.63 36.78
N THR A 132 -38.45 28.55 37.48
CA THR A 132 -38.70 27.13 37.22
C THR A 132 -40.10 26.81 36.70
N PRO A 133 -40.25 26.00 35.63
CA PRO A 133 -41.49 25.27 35.37
C PRO A 133 -41.55 24.00 36.24
N GLU A 134 -42.70 23.83 36.87
CA GLU A 134 -43.17 22.75 37.74
C GLU A 134 -43.11 21.35 37.07
N PRO A 135 -42.88 20.25 37.81
CA PRO A 135 -42.70 18.93 37.22
C PRO A 135 -44.01 18.36 36.64
N GLU A 136 -43.97 17.95 35.38
CA GLU A 136 -45.03 17.17 34.74
C GLU A 136 -45.29 15.83 35.48
N PRO A 137 -46.54 15.34 35.50
CA PRO A 137 -46.92 14.17 36.28
C PRO A 137 -46.28 12.89 35.74
N LYS A 138 -45.66 12.11 36.64
CA LYS A 138 -45.16 10.76 36.35
C LYS A 138 -46.32 9.87 35.90
N VAL A 139 -46.48 9.67 34.60
CA VAL A 139 -47.32 8.59 34.07
C VAL A 139 -46.61 7.26 34.37
N VAL A 140 -47.13 6.54 35.35
CA VAL A 140 -46.74 5.16 35.64
C VAL A 140 -47.25 4.28 34.49
N VAL A 141 -46.43 4.07 33.47
CA VAL A 141 -46.69 3.07 32.43
C VAL A 141 -46.37 1.70 33.02
N LYS A 142 -47.44 0.95 33.37
CA LYS A 142 -47.34 -0.47 33.73
C LYS A 142 -46.76 -1.23 32.54
N SER A 143 -45.62 -1.88 32.74
CA SER A 143 -44.94 -2.75 31.79
C SER A 143 -45.82 -3.97 31.46
N GLN A 144 -46.45 -3.96 30.29
CA GLN A 144 -46.99 -5.18 29.69
C GLN A 144 -45.86 -5.96 29.00
N PRO A 145 -45.81 -7.29 29.15
CA PRO A 145 -44.84 -8.12 28.45
C PRO A 145 -45.16 -8.12 26.95
N ARG A 146 -44.23 -7.60 26.13
CA ARG A 146 -44.32 -7.61 24.68
C ARG A 146 -44.15 -9.05 24.17
N PRO A 147 -45.05 -9.59 23.34
CA PRO A 147 -44.84 -10.90 22.74
C PRO A 147 -43.58 -10.86 21.85
N LYS A 148 -42.64 -11.78 22.08
CA LYS A 148 -41.50 -12.02 21.20
C LYS A 148 -42.02 -12.61 19.90
N VAL A 149 -42.24 -11.76 18.90
CA VAL A 149 -42.39 -12.22 17.52
C VAL A 149 -40.98 -12.51 17.01
N THR A 150 -40.56 -13.77 17.08
CA THR A 150 -39.38 -14.25 16.35
C THR A 150 -39.78 -14.37 14.89
N VAL A 151 -39.63 -13.29 14.12
CA VAL A 151 -39.63 -13.40 12.66
C VAL A 151 -38.30 -14.05 12.30
N ALA A 152 -38.34 -15.29 11.81
CA ALA A 152 -37.17 -15.94 11.22
C ALA A 152 -36.80 -15.14 9.96
N GLN A 153 -35.78 -14.29 10.08
CA GLN A 153 -35.22 -13.58 8.96
C GLN A 153 -34.47 -14.62 8.11
N PRO A 154 -34.76 -14.76 6.79
CA PRO A 154 -34.03 -15.70 5.96
C PRO A 154 -32.55 -15.34 5.98
N GLU A 155 -31.70 -16.31 6.32
CA GLU A 155 -30.25 -16.10 6.29
C GLU A 155 -29.83 -15.75 4.86
N PRO A 156 -28.96 -14.73 4.69
CA PRO A 156 -28.46 -14.37 3.37
C PRO A 156 -27.72 -15.56 2.76
N ASN A 157 -28.01 -15.86 1.49
CA ASN A 157 -27.30 -16.90 0.74
C ASN A 157 -25.88 -16.42 0.40
N ILE A 158 -24.97 -16.58 1.36
CA ILE A 158 -23.55 -16.25 1.25
C ILE A 158 -22.83 -17.46 0.65
N LEU A 159 -22.13 -17.26 -0.46
CA LEU A 159 -21.33 -18.29 -1.12
C LEU A 159 -20.09 -18.63 -0.31
N SER A 160 -19.61 -19.87 -0.44
CA SER A 160 -18.33 -20.27 0.11
C SER A 160 -17.16 -19.60 -0.64
N GLU A 161 -15.98 -19.54 0.01
CA GLU A 161 -14.77 -18.99 -0.59
C GLU A 161 -14.44 -19.66 -1.94
N ASP A 162 -14.54 -20.98 -2.03
CA ASP A 162 -14.23 -21.75 -3.24
C ASP A 162 -15.22 -21.50 -4.38
N GLU A 163 -16.51 -21.34 -4.06
CA GLU A 163 -17.54 -20.99 -5.05
C GLU A 163 -17.31 -19.58 -5.59
N ILE A 164 -16.93 -18.63 -4.72
CA ILE A 164 -16.59 -17.27 -5.11
C ILE A 164 -15.40 -17.27 -6.07
N MET A 165 -14.33 -18.01 -5.78
CA MET A 165 -13.17 -18.10 -6.67
C MET A 165 -13.54 -18.72 -8.03
N THR A 166 -14.31 -19.83 -7.99
CA THR A 166 -14.83 -20.48 -9.20
C THR A 166 -15.70 -19.52 -10.03
N ARG A 167 -16.44 -18.63 -9.36
CA ARG A 167 -17.26 -17.62 -10.03
C ARG A 167 -16.40 -16.54 -10.67
N LEU A 168 -15.40 -16.04 -9.96
CA LEU A 168 -14.49 -15.01 -10.44
C LEU A 168 -13.60 -15.47 -11.60
N ASP A 169 -13.22 -16.75 -11.66
CA ASP A 169 -12.47 -17.33 -12.79
C ASP A 169 -13.29 -17.33 -14.09
N LYS A 170 -14.63 -17.33 -13.99
CA LYS A 170 -15.53 -17.24 -15.14
C LYS A 170 -15.90 -15.81 -15.51
N ILE A 171 -15.58 -14.83 -14.66
CA ILE A 171 -15.90 -13.42 -14.89
C ILE A 171 -14.68 -12.74 -15.48
N GLU A 172 -14.83 -12.26 -16.70
CA GLU A 172 -13.79 -11.47 -17.37
C GLU A 172 -13.53 -10.17 -16.62
N VAL A 173 -12.25 -9.78 -16.63
CA VAL A 173 -11.81 -8.49 -16.11
C VAL A 173 -12.08 -7.44 -17.19
N PRO A 174 -12.57 -6.23 -16.84
CA PRO A 174 -12.85 -5.20 -17.84
C PRO A 174 -11.56 -4.82 -18.59
N GLN A 175 -11.71 -4.40 -19.84
CA GLN A 175 -10.59 -3.96 -20.68
C GLN A 175 -9.80 -2.83 -20.00
N GLY A 176 -8.47 -2.86 -20.12
CA GLY A 176 -7.56 -1.90 -19.49
C GLY A 176 -7.31 -2.18 -18.02
N PHE A 177 -7.83 -3.28 -17.47
CA PHE A 177 -7.65 -3.65 -16.07
C PHE A 177 -7.13 -5.07 -15.92
N VAL A 178 -6.43 -5.29 -14.80
CA VAL A 178 -6.05 -6.62 -14.32
C VAL A 178 -6.56 -6.81 -12.90
N ARG A 179 -6.99 -8.04 -12.60
CA ARG A 179 -7.30 -8.45 -11.23
C ARG A 179 -6.00 -8.70 -10.48
N GLU A 180 -5.87 -8.10 -9.30
CA GLU A 180 -4.70 -8.25 -8.44
C GLU A 180 -5.08 -8.80 -7.07
N LEU A 181 -6.17 -8.30 -6.46
CA LEU A 181 -6.63 -8.72 -5.13
C LEU A 181 -8.12 -9.04 -5.12
N VAL A 182 -8.52 -9.93 -4.22
CA VAL A 182 -9.92 -10.23 -3.90
C VAL A 182 -10.05 -10.37 -2.39
N ILE A 183 -11.04 -9.69 -1.82
CA ILE A 183 -11.48 -9.88 -0.44
C ILE A 183 -12.81 -10.63 -0.46
N SER A 184 -12.84 -11.75 0.25
CA SER A 184 -14.06 -12.54 0.50
C SER A 184 -14.14 -12.82 2.00
N GLY A 185 -15.21 -12.35 2.65
CA GLY A 185 -15.34 -12.40 4.11
C GLY A 185 -14.12 -11.78 4.82
N HIS A 186 -13.38 -12.60 5.56
CA HIS A 186 -12.16 -12.21 6.29
C HIS A 186 -10.86 -12.64 5.58
N SER A 187 -10.97 -13.13 4.35
CA SER A 187 -9.85 -13.71 3.60
C SER A 187 -9.43 -12.78 2.47
N LEU A 188 -8.11 -12.63 2.32
CA LEU A 188 -7.48 -11.91 1.22
C LEU A 188 -6.86 -12.92 0.24
N TYR A 189 -7.09 -12.70 -1.04
CA TYR A 189 -6.48 -13.44 -2.13
C TYR A 189 -5.72 -12.48 -3.01
N ALA A 190 -4.51 -12.86 -3.40
CA ALA A 190 -3.66 -12.10 -4.30
C ALA A 190 -3.31 -12.95 -5.52
N VAL A 191 -3.16 -12.30 -6.67
CA VAL A 191 -2.65 -12.99 -7.87
C VAL A 191 -1.18 -13.32 -7.67
N LYS A 192 -0.84 -14.59 -7.88
CA LYS A 192 0.53 -15.08 -7.95
C LYS A 192 0.85 -15.46 -9.39
N GLU A 193 1.96 -14.95 -9.91
CA GLU A 193 2.49 -15.33 -11.20
C GLU A 193 3.39 -16.56 -11.05
N SER A 194 3.12 -17.60 -11.82
CA SER A 194 4.01 -18.75 -11.96
C SER A 194 4.55 -18.78 -13.39
N LYS A 195 5.86 -18.56 -13.51
CA LYS A 195 6.58 -18.61 -14.79
C LYS A 195 7.03 -20.05 -15.04
N THR A 196 6.39 -20.71 -16.00
CA THR A 196 6.77 -22.06 -16.41
C THR A 196 7.40 -21.99 -17.80
N SER A 197 8.68 -22.35 -17.91
CA SER A 197 9.36 -22.49 -19.20
C SER A 197 9.25 -23.95 -19.64
N ILE A 198 8.31 -24.23 -20.53
CA ILE A 198 8.16 -25.56 -21.13
C ILE A 198 8.56 -25.38 -22.60
N PHE A 199 9.61 -26.09 -23.03
CA PHE A 199 10.12 -26.05 -24.41
C PHE A 199 10.53 -24.65 -24.92
N GLY A 200 11.10 -23.80 -24.05
CA GLY A 200 11.55 -22.45 -24.45
C GLY A 200 10.43 -21.46 -24.72
N LYS A 201 9.16 -21.86 -24.54
CA LYS A 201 8.01 -20.96 -24.50
C LYS A 201 7.73 -20.64 -23.03
N GLU A 202 7.93 -19.39 -22.66
CA GLU A 202 7.59 -18.91 -21.33
C GLU A 202 6.07 -18.73 -21.24
N SER A 203 5.42 -19.46 -20.33
CA SER A 203 4.02 -19.26 -19.98
C SER A 203 3.94 -18.64 -18.59
N ILE A 204 3.24 -17.51 -18.48
CA ILE A 204 2.95 -16.86 -17.20
C ILE A 204 1.52 -17.22 -16.82
N GLU A 205 1.37 -18.07 -15.82
CA GLU A 205 0.07 -18.41 -15.26
C GLU A 205 -0.22 -17.48 -14.08
N ARG A 206 -1.32 -16.71 -14.17
CA ARG A 206 -1.82 -15.83 -13.11
C ARG A 206 -2.93 -16.55 -12.35
N LYS A 207 -2.74 -16.81 -11.06
CA LYS A 207 -3.74 -17.50 -10.23
C LYS A 207 -3.97 -16.77 -8.92
N LEU A 208 -5.23 -16.67 -8.49
CA LEU A 208 -5.58 -16.19 -7.15
C LEU A 208 -5.16 -17.22 -6.10
N VAL A 209 -4.39 -16.76 -5.12
CA VAL A 209 -3.93 -17.56 -3.99
C VAL A 209 -4.27 -16.82 -2.71
N ARG A 210 -4.77 -17.55 -1.72
CA ARG A 210 -5.04 -16.99 -0.39
C ARG A 210 -3.72 -16.52 0.25
N VAL A 211 -3.74 -15.33 0.82
CA VAL A 211 -2.60 -14.71 1.49
C VAL A 211 -2.99 -14.20 2.87
N ASN A 212 -2.02 -14.09 3.77
CA ASN A 212 -2.24 -13.48 5.08
C ASN A 212 -2.04 -11.97 4.98
N PRO A 213 -3.07 -11.14 5.24
CA PRO A 213 -2.91 -9.71 5.23
C PRO A 213 -2.06 -9.24 6.43
N PRO A 214 -1.28 -8.16 6.28
CA PRO A 214 -0.62 -7.50 7.41
C PRO A 214 -1.67 -6.86 8.35
N GLU A 215 -1.32 -6.68 9.63
CA GLU A 215 -2.17 -5.97 10.59
C GLU A 215 -2.16 -4.45 10.35
N GLY A 216 -3.32 -3.81 10.48
CA GLY A 216 -3.47 -2.36 10.40
C GLY A 216 -4.57 -1.90 9.43
N ILE A 217 -4.61 -0.59 9.21
CA ILE A 217 -5.51 0.04 8.23
C ILE A 217 -4.69 0.31 6.96
N PHE A 218 -5.21 -0.13 5.82
CA PHE A 218 -4.56 0.02 4.53
C PHE A 218 -5.50 0.71 3.55
N LEU A 219 -4.95 1.65 2.78
CA LEU A 219 -5.62 2.18 1.61
C LEU A 219 -5.24 1.32 0.40
N ALA A 220 -6.24 0.94 -0.38
CA ALA A 220 -6.01 0.32 -1.68
C ALA A 220 -5.83 1.41 -2.74
N GLU A 221 -4.71 2.13 -2.65
CA GLU A 221 -4.33 3.18 -3.60
C GLU A 221 -4.12 2.57 -4.99
N ASP A 222 -4.50 3.31 -6.03
CA ASP A 222 -4.42 2.90 -7.45
C ASP A 222 -5.22 1.65 -7.83
N PHE A 223 -6.13 1.21 -6.95
CA PHE A 223 -7.09 0.16 -7.25
C PHE A 223 -8.49 0.71 -7.46
N ILE A 224 -9.18 0.15 -8.45
CA ILE A 224 -10.62 0.32 -8.63
C ILE A 224 -11.32 -0.89 -8.00
N PRO A 225 -12.09 -0.71 -6.92
CA PRO A 225 -12.86 -1.80 -6.35
C PRO A 225 -14.05 -2.14 -7.26
N ARG A 226 -14.22 -3.42 -7.59
CA ARG A 226 -15.42 -3.97 -8.24
C ARG A 226 -16.08 -4.95 -7.27
N VAL A 227 -17.39 -4.80 -7.08
CA VAL A 227 -18.15 -5.59 -6.10
C VAL A 227 -18.91 -6.70 -6.80
N LEU A 228 -18.73 -7.94 -6.36
CA LEU A 228 -19.55 -9.07 -6.78
C LEU A 228 -20.80 -9.13 -5.91
N VAL A 229 -21.96 -8.83 -6.49
CA VAL A 229 -23.26 -8.90 -5.80
C VAL A 229 -24.13 -9.96 -6.45
N GLU A 230 -24.62 -10.91 -5.66
CA GLU A 230 -25.58 -11.92 -6.11
C GLU A 230 -26.74 -12.01 -5.12
N ASN A 231 -27.98 -12.03 -5.62
CA ASN A 231 -29.21 -12.06 -4.81
C ASN A 231 -29.29 -10.94 -3.76
N GLY A 232 -28.75 -9.76 -4.07
CA GLY A 232 -28.71 -8.61 -3.15
C GLY A 232 -27.67 -8.74 -2.03
N VAL A 233 -26.80 -9.75 -2.07
CA VAL A 233 -25.74 -9.98 -1.09
C VAL A 233 -24.39 -9.72 -1.74
N VAL A 234 -23.53 -8.95 -1.06
CA VAL A 234 -22.13 -8.75 -1.46
C VAL A 234 -21.37 -10.05 -1.16
N GLN A 235 -20.93 -10.73 -2.21
CA GLN A 235 -20.20 -11.99 -2.09
C GLN A 235 -18.69 -11.73 -1.97
N ALA A 236 -18.16 -10.77 -2.73
CA ALA A 236 -16.75 -10.40 -2.71
C ALA A 236 -16.51 -8.98 -3.21
N VAL A 237 -15.32 -8.45 -2.90
CA VAL A 237 -14.79 -7.22 -3.49
C VAL A 237 -13.46 -7.55 -4.15
N GLU A 238 -13.35 -7.32 -5.46
CA GLU A 238 -12.07 -7.42 -6.17
C GLU A 238 -11.47 -6.03 -6.37
N PHE A 239 -10.15 -5.95 -6.34
CA PHE A 239 -9.40 -4.73 -6.56
C PHE A 239 -8.68 -4.87 -7.90
N LEU A 240 -9.12 -4.07 -8.85
CA LEU A 240 -8.62 -4.03 -10.21
C LEU A 240 -7.56 -2.94 -10.32
N LYS A 241 -6.45 -3.22 -10.99
CA LYS A 241 -5.43 -2.22 -11.29
C LYS A 241 -5.48 -1.89 -12.77
N GLU A 242 -5.31 -0.61 -13.11
CA GLU A 242 -5.10 -0.22 -14.49
C GLU A 242 -3.86 -0.95 -15.03
N SER A 243 -4.04 -1.65 -16.14
CA SER A 243 -2.93 -2.17 -16.93
C SER A 243 -2.85 -1.30 -18.18
N PRO A 244 -1.74 -0.58 -18.42
CA PRO A 244 -1.54 0.04 -19.72
C PRO A 244 -1.67 -1.07 -20.76
N ASP A 245 -2.56 -0.88 -21.74
CA ASP A 245 -2.93 -1.89 -22.72
C ASP A 245 -1.69 -2.52 -23.37
N ILE A 246 -1.26 -3.67 -22.88
CA ILE A 246 -0.46 -4.60 -23.67
C ILE A 246 -1.49 -5.53 -24.28
N ASP A 247 -2.06 -5.09 -25.40
CA ASP A 247 -2.86 -5.95 -26.25
C ASP A 247 -1.93 -7.02 -26.85
N TYR A 248 -1.86 -8.17 -26.17
CA TYR A 248 -1.02 -9.29 -26.60
C TYR A 248 -1.39 -9.81 -28.00
N SER A 249 -2.62 -9.58 -28.48
CA SER A 249 -3.04 -9.97 -29.84
C SER A 249 -2.41 -9.09 -30.93
N SER A 250 -2.13 -7.83 -30.61
CA SER A 250 -1.39 -6.89 -31.48
C SER A 250 0.13 -7.13 -31.48
N ILE A 251 0.65 -7.91 -30.53
CA ILE A 251 2.09 -8.11 -30.31
C ILE A 251 2.59 -9.42 -30.92
N GLU A 252 1.71 -10.38 -31.19
CA GLU A 252 2.07 -11.64 -31.84
C GLU A 252 2.71 -11.44 -33.23
N PRO A 253 2.15 -10.61 -34.14
CA PRO A 253 2.78 -10.35 -35.44
C PRO A 253 4.12 -9.64 -35.30
N LEU A 254 4.23 -8.69 -34.36
CA LEU A 254 5.45 -7.92 -34.12
C LEU A 254 6.57 -8.77 -33.51
N LYS A 255 6.21 -9.75 -32.66
CA LYS A 255 7.16 -10.74 -32.12
C LYS A 255 7.69 -11.66 -33.21
N GLU A 256 6.85 -12.11 -34.14
CA GLU A 256 7.30 -12.93 -35.27
C GLU A 256 8.26 -12.15 -36.18
N GLU A 257 7.95 -10.89 -36.47
CA GLU A 257 8.82 -9.99 -37.25
C GLU A 257 10.17 -9.74 -36.56
N MET A 258 10.16 -9.43 -35.26
CA MET A 258 11.38 -9.24 -34.47
C MET A 258 12.23 -10.51 -34.42
N VAL A 259 11.61 -11.69 -34.24
CA VAL A 259 12.32 -12.97 -34.23
C VAL A 259 12.93 -13.29 -35.61
N ALA A 260 12.23 -12.97 -36.69
CA ALA A 260 12.76 -13.11 -38.05
C ALA A 260 13.98 -12.19 -38.28
N HIS A 261 13.87 -10.91 -37.92
CA HIS A 261 14.96 -9.95 -38.00
C HIS A 261 16.19 -10.39 -37.20
N LEU A 262 16.00 -10.89 -35.97
CA LEU A 262 17.10 -11.38 -35.14
C LEU A 262 17.76 -12.63 -35.73
N ARG A 263 17.00 -13.54 -36.35
CA ARG A 263 17.59 -14.70 -37.05
C ARG A 263 18.44 -14.28 -38.24
N ASP A 264 17.98 -13.31 -39.03
CA ASP A 264 18.72 -12.80 -40.18
C ASP A 264 20.02 -12.12 -39.73
N LEU A 265 19.95 -11.35 -38.64
CA LEU A 265 21.11 -10.69 -38.05
C LEU A 265 22.15 -11.71 -37.55
N VAL A 266 21.72 -12.73 -36.82
CA VAL A 266 22.58 -13.84 -36.37
C VAL A 266 23.16 -14.61 -37.56
N GLY A 267 22.39 -14.80 -38.63
CA GLY A 267 22.86 -15.42 -39.87
C GLY A 267 23.92 -14.59 -40.59
N ALA A 268 23.79 -13.26 -40.60
CA ALA A 268 24.79 -12.34 -41.15
C ALA A 268 26.12 -12.44 -40.38
N PHE A 269 26.07 -12.40 -39.04
CA PHE A 269 27.27 -12.55 -38.20
C PHE A 269 27.98 -13.90 -38.35
N LYS A 270 27.23 -14.99 -38.54
CA LYS A 270 27.83 -16.31 -38.80
C LYS A 270 28.54 -16.36 -40.15
N ARG A 271 27.97 -15.75 -41.19
CA ARG A 271 28.56 -15.68 -42.53
C ARG A 271 29.81 -14.79 -42.59
N GLU A 272 29.88 -13.74 -41.78
CA GLU A 272 31.10 -12.93 -41.64
C GLU A 272 32.22 -13.71 -40.94
N LYS A 273 31.89 -14.51 -39.92
CA LYS A 273 32.86 -15.34 -39.19
C LYS A 273 33.43 -16.50 -40.02
N GLU A 274 32.72 -16.99 -41.02
CA GLU A 274 33.19 -18.03 -41.94
C GLU A 274 34.00 -17.48 -43.13
N LYS A 275 34.03 -16.15 -43.31
CA LYS A 275 34.77 -15.46 -44.38
C LYS A 275 36.07 -14.80 -43.92
N GLY A 276 36.44 -14.93 -42.64
CA GLY A 276 37.74 -14.53 -42.07
C GLY A 276 38.51 -15.74 -41.59
#